data_AF-A0A8E2ENF8-F1
#
_entry.id   AF-A0A8E2ENF8-F1
#
_cell.length_a   1.000
_cell.length_b   1.000
_cell.length_c   1.000
_cell.angle_alpha   90.00
_cell.angle_beta   90.00
_cell.angle_gamma   90.00
#
_symmetry.space_group_name_H-M   'P 1'
#
loop_
_entity.id
_entity.type
_entity.pdbx_description
1 polymer ?
#
loop_
_entity_poly.entity_id
_entity_poly.type
_entity_poly.pdbx_seq_one_letter_code
_entity_poly.pdbx_strand_id
1 'polypeptide(L)'
;MKSVLFSILWGNATLLAIYHNVSFPYSAASADIRTPEHELMLARGTGGFVLRRLEESHELSLSVLLQEQRSPQFAAVKIDVAAVPPHVVEGFDIHLIDTPDEFLTPEEREARRLDAERREAVLEGLGRCLET
;
A
#
# COMPACT_ATOMS: atom_id res chain seq x y z
N MET A 1 13.64 -11.76 -8.99
CA MET A 1 13.93 -10.49 -8.29
C MET A 1 13.36 -10.61 -6.89
N LYS A 2 14.19 -10.40 -5.87
CA LYS A 2 13.95 -10.84 -4.49
C LYS A 2 12.86 -9.98 -3.83
N SER A 3 11.87 -10.64 -3.22
CA SER A 3 10.92 -10.04 -2.27
C SER A 3 11.66 -9.87 -0.94
N VAL A 4 12.28 -8.70 -0.70
CA VAL A 4 13.33 -8.57 0.34
C VAL A 4 12.83 -8.04 1.68
N LEU A 5 11.76 -7.24 1.77
CA LEU A 5 11.47 -6.56 3.04
C LEU A 5 10.54 -7.34 3.99
N PHE A 6 9.56 -8.09 3.48
CA PHE A 6 8.57 -8.77 4.33
C PHE A 6 8.87 -10.26 4.61
N SER A 7 9.73 -10.91 3.83
CA SER A 7 9.86 -12.38 3.88
C SER A 7 10.86 -12.90 4.91
N ILE A 8 11.81 -12.09 5.39
CA ILE A 8 12.92 -12.57 6.25
C ILE A 8 12.57 -12.49 7.75
N LEU A 9 11.66 -11.60 8.15
CA LEU A 9 11.25 -11.42 9.55
C LEU A 9 9.99 -12.21 9.93
N TRP A 10 9.50 -13.05 9.01
CA TRP A 10 8.29 -13.83 9.22
C TRP A 10 8.46 -14.81 10.38
N GLY A 11 7.72 -14.58 11.47
CA GLY A 11 7.56 -15.54 12.57
C GLY A 11 8.40 -15.28 13.83
N ASN A 12 9.16 -14.19 13.91
CA ASN A 12 9.88 -13.81 15.13
C ASN A 12 9.61 -12.34 15.51
N ALA A 13 8.61 -12.14 16.37
CA ALA A 13 8.19 -10.81 16.83
C ALA A 13 9.34 -10.02 17.51
N THR A 14 10.28 -10.71 18.17
CA THR A 14 11.43 -10.07 18.80
C THR A 14 12.39 -9.48 17.77
N LEU A 15 12.70 -10.22 16.70
CA LEU A 15 13.56 -9.71 15.62
C LEU A 15 12.89 -8.57 14.85
N LEU A 16 11.57 -8.65 14.67
CA LEU A 16 10.78 -7.60 14.05
C LEU A 16 10.84 -6.31 14.90
N ALA A 17 10.63 -6.42 16.21
CA ALA A 17 10.73 -5.28 17.12
C ALA A 17 12.13 -4.63 17.13
N ILE A 18 13.21 -5.43 17.04
CA ILE A 18 14.58 -4.90 16.93
C ILE A 18 14.77 -4.14 15.62
N TYR A 19 14.30 -4.70 14.50
CA TYR A 19 14.36 -4.02 13.20
C TYR A 19 13.63 -2.67 13.22
N HIS A 20 12.41 -2.64 13.77
CA HIS A 20 11.64 -1.41 13.88
C HIS A 20 12.29 -0.39 14.82
N ASN A 21 13.03 -0.81 15.84
CA ASN A 21 13.75 0.12 16.71
C ASN A 21 14.97 0.77 16.02
N VAL A 22 15.62 0.06 15.09
CA VAL A 22 16.90 0.50 14.52
C VAL A 22 16.74 1.16 13.15
N SER A 23 15.85 0.65 12.30
CA SER A 23 15.82 1.00 10.89
C SER A 23 14.47 1.55 10.42
N PHE A 24 13.37 1.15 11.05
CA PHE A 24 12.04 1.57 10.64
C PHE A 24 11.11 1.75 11.85
N PRO A 25 11.15 2.89 12.56
CA PRO A 25 10.29 3.10 13.71
C PRO A 25 8.81 3.08 13.31
N TYR A 26 7.95 2.41 14.10
CA TYR A 26 6.50 2.41 13.85
C TYR A 26 5.87 3.82 13.88
N SER A 27 6.56 4.81 14.45
CA SER A 27 6.15 6.22 14.36
C SER A 27 6.26 6.80 12.95
N ALA A 28 7.11 6.23 12.09
CA ALA A 28 7.23 6.59 10.68
C ALA A 28 6.20 5.87 9.80
N ALA A 29 5.50 4.86 10.32
CA ALA A 29 4.55 4.07 9.57
C ALA A 29 3.13 4.64 9.62
N SER A 30 2.39 4.46 8.52
CA SER A 30 0.95 4.72 8.41
C SER A 30 0.14 3.91 9.42
N ALA A 31 -1.14 4.31 9.59
CA ALA A 31 -2.04 3.71 10.56
C ALA A 31 -2.28 2.20 10.33
N ASP A 32 -1.99 1.70 9.14
CA ASP A 32 -2.14 0.30 8.75
C ASP A 32 -1.04 -0.61 9.34
N ILE A 33 0.12 -0.07 9.72
CA ILE A 33 1.26 -0.82 10.29
C ILE A 33 1.77 -0.10 11.56
N ARG A 34 1.05 -0.25 12.68
CA ARG A 34 1.37 0.47 13.94
C ARG A 34 2.05 -0.37 15.01
N THR A 35 1.92 -1.69 14.94
CA THR A 35 2.48 -2.62 15.92
C THR A 35 2.95 -3.90 15.24
N PRO A 36 3.85 -4.66 15.88
CA PRO A 36 4.26 -5.98 15.38
C PRO A 36 3.06 -6.92 15.14
N GLU A 37 2.04 -6.86 15.99
CA GLU A 37 0.83 -7.67 15.85
C GLU A 37 0.02 -7.29 14.60
N HIS A 38 -0.17 -5.99 14.34
CA HIS A 38 -0.85 -5.52 13.13
C HIS A 38 -0.10 -5.94 11.88
N GLU A 39 1.22 -5.79 11.86
CA GLU A 39 2.05 -6.20 10.73
C GLU A 39 1.98 -7.71 10.50
N LEU A 40 2.03 -8.51 11.57
CA LEU A 40 1.87 -9.97 11.49
C LEU A 40 0.47 -10.37 11.01
N MET A 41 -0.58 -9.67 11.44
CA MET A 41 -1.93 -9.89 10.95
C MET A 41 -2.04 -9.56 9.47
N LEU A 42 -1.47 -8.44 9.03
CA LEU A 42 -1.46 -8.00 7.64
C LEU A 42 -0.69 -9.01 6.77
N ALA A 43 0.50 -9.45 7.19
CA ALA A 43 1.27 -10.50 6.52
C ALA A 43 0.49 -11.83 6.41
N ARG A 44 -0.23 -12.23 7.46
CA ARG A 44 -1.08 -13.43 7.44
C ARG A 44 -2.29 -13.28 6.52
N GLY A 45 -2.92 -12.11 6.51
CA GLY A 45 -4.07 -11.82 5.66
C GLY A 45 -3.71 -11.82 4.18
N THR A 46 -2.68 -11.07 3.82
CA THR A 46 -2.28 -10.85 2.42
C THR A 46 -1.40 -11.98 1.86
N GLY A 47 -0.78 -12.77 2.74
CA GLY A 47 0.29 -13.70 2.36
C GLY A 47 1.58 -12.98 1.98
N GLY A 48 1.69 -11.69 2.27
CA GLY A 48 2.74 -10.81 1.79
C GLY A 48 2.38 -10.16 0.45
N PHE A 49 3.34 -9.39 -0.07
CA PHE A 49 3.16 -8.60 -1.28
C PHE A 49 4.14 -8.99 -2.38
N VAL A 50 3.73 -8.77 -3.62
CA VAL A 50 4.54 -8.87 -4.83
C VAL A 50 4.68 -7.49 -5.44
N LEU A 51 5.92 -7.07 -5.72
CA LEU A 51 6.18 -5.83 -6.45
C LEU A 51 5.67 -5.97 -7.89
N ARG A 52 4.72 -5.12 -8.28
CA ARG A 52 4.16 -5.07 -9.63
C ARG A 52 4.81 -3.98 -10.46
N ARG A 53 4.99 -2.80 -9.89
CA ARG A 53 5.59 -1.66 -10.59
C ARG A 53 6.36 -0.78 -9.61
N LEU A 54 7.43 -0.19 -10.12
CA LEU A 54 8.10 0.95 -9.49
C LEU A 54 7.48 2.21 -10.10
N GLU A 55 6.82 3.04 -9.29
CA GLU A 55 6.22 4.29 -9.76
C GLU A 55 7.30 5.36 -9.90
N GLU A 56 7.97 5.66 -8.79
CA GLU A 56 8.95 6.73 -8.68
C GLU A 56 10.10 6.28 -7.78
N SER A 57 11.31 6.70 -8.15
CA SER A 57 12.51 6.48 -7.34
C SER A 57 13.35 7.75 -7.37
N HIS A 58 13.47 8.37 -6.21
CA HIS A 58 14.36 9.49 -5.94
C HIS A 58 15.48 9.05 -5.01
N GLU A 59 16.44 9.94 -4.76
CA GLU A 59 17.60 9.64 -3.90
C GLU A 59 17.19 9.16 -2.49
N LEU A 60 16.09 9.70 -1.94
CA LEU A 60 15.62 9.44 -0.57
C LEU A 60 14.14 9.05 -0.49
N SER A 61 13.50 8.78 -1.62
CA SER A 61 12.08 8.43 -1.68
C SER A 61 11.82 7.36 -2.72
N LEU A 62 10.91 6.44 -2.41
CA LEU A 62 10.56 5.31 -3.24
C LEU A 62 9.04 5.11 -3.23
N SER A 63 8.42 5.16 -4.40
CA SER A 63 7.00 4.87 -4.59
C SER A 63 6.85 3.60 -5.42
N VAL A 64 6.11 2.61 -4.90
CA VAL A 64 5.91 1.30 -5.55
C VAL A 64 4.45 0.87 -5.51
N LEU A 65 4.06 0.14 -6.55
CA LEU A 65 2.79 -0.57 -6.61
C LEU A 65 3.03 -2.05 -6.26
N LEU A 66 2.30 -2.51 -5.26
CA LEU A 66 2.31 -3.88 -4.76
C LEU A 66 0.98 -4.57 -5.05
N GLN A 67 1.00 -5.88 -5.19
CA GLN A 67 -0.19 -6.73 -5.17
C GLN A 67 -0.06 -7.76 -4.05
N GLU A 68 -1.14 -8.01 -3.32
CA GLU A 68 -1.18 -9.09 -2.33
C GLU A 68 -0.96 -10.46 -2.99
N GLN A 69 -0.35 -11.40 -2.27
CA GLN A 69 -0.14 -12.76 -2.79
C GLN A 69 -1.42 -13.60 -2.76
N ARG A 70 -2.27 -13.37 -1.75
CA ARG A 70 -3.49 -14.17 -1.52
C ARG A 70 -4.75 -13.55 -2.10
N SER A 71 -4.68 -12.33 -2.63
CA SER A 71 -5.84 -11.63 -3.17
C SER A 71 -5.45 -10.84 -4.43
N PRO A 72 -6.42 -10.48 -5.28
CA PRO A 72 -6.19 -9.58 -6.41
C PRO A 72 -6.05 -8.10 -5.98
N GLN A 73 -6.01 -7.80 -4.67
CA GLN A 73 -5.94 -6.45 -4.16
C GLN A 73 -4.56 -5.83 -4.41
N PHE A 74 -4.58 -4.55 -4.78
CA PHE A 74 -3.39 -3.74 -4.98
C PHE A 74 -3.19 -2.76 -3.81
N ALA A 75 -1.93 -2.43 -3.56
CA ALA A 75 -1.54 -1.42 -2.58
C ALA A 75 -0.50 -0.49 -3.18
N ALA A 76 -0.70 0.81 -3.02
CA ALA A 76 0.33 1.82 -3.28
C ALA A 76 1.16 1.99 -2.01
N VAL A 77 2.48 1.98 -2.16
CA VAL A 77 3.42 2.19 -1.05
C VAL A 77 4.34 3.34 -1.38
N LYS A 78 4.53 4.24 -0.42
CA LYS A 78 5.55 5.28 -0.45
C LYS A 78 6.48 5.12 0.75
N ILE A 79 7.78 5.21 0.51
CA ILE A 79 8.83 5.08 1.52
C ILE A 79 9.75 6.29 1.41
N ASP A 80 9.95 7.00 2.51
CA ASP A 80 10.87 8.13 2.64
C ASP A 80 11.96 7.75 3.65
N VAL A 81 13.23 7.97 3.29
CA VAL A 81 14.41 7.59 4.11
C VAL A 81 15.26 8.81 4.45
N ALA A 82 15.88 8.78 5.63
CA ALA A 82 16.77 9.83 6.10
C ALA A 82 18.00 9.99 5.19
N ALA A 83 18.37 11.24 4.90
CA ALA A 83 19.55 11.58 4.11
C ALA A 83 20.87 11.16 4.78
N VAL A 84 20.88 11.12 6.11
CA VAL A 84 22.08 10.87 6.91
C VAL A 84 22.13 9.40 7.31
N PRO A 85 23.31 8.75 7.27
CA PRO A 85 23.48 7.42 7.83
C PRO A 85 22.98 7.36 9.29
N PRO A 86 22.23 6.32 9.69
CA PRO A 86 22.12 5.02 9.02
C PRO A 86 20.96 4.87 8.01
N HIS A 87 20.42 5.97 7.45
CA HIS A 87 19.31 5.96 6.49
C HIS A 87 18.05 5.27 7.01
N VAL A 88 17.62 5.67 8.21
CA VAL A 88 16.38 5.19 8.82
C VAL A 88 15.17 5.60 7.98
N VAL A 89 14.12 4.78 7.98
CA VAL A 89 12.83 5.15 7.37
C VAL A 89 12.20 6.26 8.20
N GLU A 90 11.91 7.38 7.56
CA GLU A 90 11.26 8.55 8.18
C GLU A 90 9.77 8.62 7.82
N GLY A 91 9.37 8.01 6.70
CA GLY A 91 7.98 7.90 6.28
C GLY A 91 7.72 6.57 5.57
N PHE A 92 6.60 5.93 5.91
CA PHE A 92 6.12 4.74 5.25
C PHE A 92 4.60 4.75 5.19
N ASP A 93 4.06 4.89 4.00
CA ASP A 93 2.63 4.86 3.74
C ASP A 93 2.29 3.66 2.89
N ILE A 94 1.30 2.87 3.30
CA ILE A 94 0.72 1.80 2.51
C ILE A 94 -0.79 1.97 2.48
N HIS A 95 -1.36 2.05 1.28
CA HIS A 95 -2.80 2.19 1.11
C HIS A 95 -3.30 1.19 0.10
N LEU A 96 -4.38 0.50 0.44
CA LEU A 96 -5.13 -0.30 -0.53
C LEU A 96 -5.67 0.64 -1.60
N ILE A 97 -5.48 0.25 -2.85
CA ILE A 97 -6.02 0.96 -3.99
C ILE A 97 -6.89 0.02 -4.81
N ASP A 98 -7.77 0.61 -5.60
CA ASP A 98 -8.46 -0.12 -6.65
C ASP A 98 -7.45 -0.72 -7.63
N THR A 99 -7.76 -1.90 -8.17
CA THR A 99 -6.94 -2.56 -9.20
C THR A 99 -6.67 -1.57 -10.34
N PRO A 100 -5.41 -1.22 -10.66
CA PRO A 100 -5.14 -0.26 -11.72
C PRO A 100 -5.61 -0.77 -13.08
N ASP A 101 -6.00 0.15 -13.96
CA ASP A 101 -6.70 -0.16 -15.22
C ASP A 101 -5.90 -1.09 -16.15
N GLU A 102 -4.58 -1.03 -16.10
CA GLU A 102 -3.67 -1.89 -16.86
C GLU A 102 -3.69 -3.35 -16.41
N PHE A 103 -4.16 -3.63 -15.19
CA PHE A 103 -4.33 -4.98 -14.65
C PHE A 103 -5.77 -5.49 -14.77
N LEU A 104 -6.69 -4.65 -15.27
CA LEU A 104 -8.06 -5.05 -15.58
C LEU A 104 -8.14 -5.73 -16.95
N THR A 105 -9.02 -6.71 -17.05
CA THR A 105 -9.51 -7.19 -18.34
C THR A 105 -10.35 -6.11 -19.05
N PRO A 106 -10.53 -6.21 -20.38
CA PRO A 106 -11.40 -5.27 -21.10
C PRO A 106 -12.82 -5.18 -20.56
N GLU A 107 -13.39 -6.32 -20.12
CA GLU A 107 -14.74 -6.39 -19.55
C GLU A 107 -14.82 -5.67 -18.19
N GLU A 108 -13.84 -5.89 -17.31
CA GLU A 108 -13.78 -5.21 -16.01
C GLU A 108 -13.58 -3.70 -16.16
N ARG A 109 -12.76 -3.29 -17.14
CA ARG A 109 -12.55 -1.86 -17.43
C ARG A 109 -13.84 -1.19 -17.89
N GLU A 110 -14.60 -1.86 -18.75
CA GLU A 110 -15.90 -1.35 -19.22
C GLU A 110 -16.92 -1.29 -18.08
N ALA A 111 -17.00 -2.33 -17.25
CA ALA A 111 -17.86 -2.34 -16.06
C ALA A 111 -17.55 -1.16 -15.11
N ARG A 112 -16.26 -0.88 -14.88
CA ARG A 112 -15.84 0.25 -14.04
C ARG A 112 -16.23 1.61 -14.62
N ARG A 113 -16.16 1.79 -15.95
CA ARG A 113 -16.60 3.04 -16.61
C ARG A 113 -18.10 3.27 -16.41
N LEU A 114 -18.91 2.23 -16.63
CA LEU A 114 -20.36 2.29 -16.41
C LEU A 114 -20.69 2.63 -14.94
N ASP A 115 -19.96 2.06 -13.98
CA ASP A 115 -20.15 2.36 -12.56
C ASP A 115 -19.72 3.78 -12.19
N ALA A 116 -18.71 4.35 -12.86
CA ALA A 116 -18.29 5.73 -12.67
C ALA A 116 -19.37 6.71 -13.18
N GLU A 117 -19.92 6.47 -14.38
CA GLU A 117 -21.02 7.26 -14.94
C GLU A 117 -22.26 7.23 -14.04
N ARG A 118 -22.62 6.05 -13.51
CA ARG A 118 -23.73 5.92 -12.56
C ARG A 118 -23.48 6.71 -11.27
N ARG A 119 -22.27 6.66 -10.72
CA ARG A 119 -21.90 7.43 -9.53
C ARG A 119 -22.01 8.93 -9.78
N GLU A 120 -21.54 9.40 -10.93
CA GLU A 120 -21.63 10.82 -11.31
C GLU A 120 -23.09 11.27 -11.41
N ALA A 121 -23.96 10.50 -12.06
CA ALA A 121 -25.39 10.80 -12.14
C ALA A 121 -26.06 10.89 -10.76
N VAL A 122 -25.68 10.02 -9.81
CA VAL A 122 -26.17 10.07 -8.42
C VAL A 122 -25.68 11.33 -7.70
N LEU A 123 -24.40 11.67 -7.81
CA LEU A 123 -23.83 12.86 -7.18
C LEU A 123 -24.45 14.14 -7.73
N GLU A 124 -24.68 14.22 -9.04
CA GLU A 124 -25.35 15.33 -9.68
C GLU A 124 -26.83 15.46 -9.21
N GLY A 125 -27.51 14.32 -9.04
CA GLY A 125 -28.84 14.26 -8.43
C GLY A 125 -28.87 14.82 -7.00
N LEU A 126 -27.91 14.43 -6.17
CA LEU A 126 -27.77 14.92 -4.80
C LEU A 126 -27.41 16.41 -4.74
N GLY A 127 -26.53 16.88 -5.62
CA GLY A 127 -26.17 18.29 -5.72
C GLY A 127 -27.40 19.17 -5.99
N ARG A 128 -28.25 18.76 -6.93
CA ARG A 128 -29.52 19.45 -7.21
C ARG A 128 -30.46 19.51 -6.00
N CYS A 129 -30.50 18.45 -5.18
CA CYS A 129 -31.34 18.42 -3.98
C CYS A 129 -30.82 19.32 -2.84
N LEU A 130 -29.52 19.63 -2.81
CA LEU A 130 -28.91 20.48 -1.78
C LEU A 130 -28.98 21.98 -2.11
N GLU A 131 -29.17 22.33 -3.39
CA GLU A 131 -29.32 23.72 -3.86
C GLU A 131 -30.77 24.25 -3.83
N THR A 132 -31.72 23.47 -3.27
CA THR A 132 -33.15 23.84 -3.12
C THR A 132 -33.50 24.08 -1.65
#